data_AF-A0A1A3SU58-F1
#
_entry.id   AF-A0A1A3SU58-F1
#
_cell.length_a   1.000
_cell.length_b   1.000
_cell.length_c   1.000
_cell.angle_alpha   90.00
_cell.angle_beta   90.00
_cell.angle_gamma   90.00
#
_symmetry.space_group_name_H-M   'P 1'
#
loop_
_entity.id
_entity.type
_entity.pdbx_description
1 polymer ?
#
loop_
_entity_poly.entity_id
_entity_poly.type
_entity_poly.pdbx_seq_one_letter_code
_entity_poly.pdbx_strand_id
1 'polypeptide(L)' 'MNTKAAFASTVAALDGSDVIRASGIGSPDRARELGLSVAAELFELGARELMSEARQDPARGS' A
#
# COMPACT_ATOMS: atom_id res chain seq x y z
N MET A 1 -18.04 17.56 16.40
CA MET A 1 -16.69 17.74 15.83
C MET A 1 -16.53 16.66 14.77
N ASN A 2 -16.45 17.02 13.50
CA ASN A 2 -16.56 16.08 12.38
C ASN A 2 -15.15 15.82 11.79
N THR A 3 -14.24 15.31 12.63
CA THR A 3 -12.86 15.07 12.22
C THR A 3 -12.80 13.89 11.24
N LYS A 4 -12.16 14.08 10.09
CA LYS A 4 -11.86 13.02 9.13
C LYS A 4 -10.42 12.51 9.35
N ALA A 5 -10.22 11.21 9.20
CA ALA A 5 -8.91 10.58 9.12
C ALA A 5 -8.54 10.34 7.66
N ALA A 6 -7.28 10.52 7.31
CA ALA A 6 -6.72 10.14 6.02
C ALA A 6 -5.69 9.03 6.21
N PHE A 7 -5.66 8.09 5.29
CA PHE A 7 -4.69 7.01 5.24
C PHE A 7 -4.07 6.98 3.84
N ALA A 8 -2.74 6.93 3.77
CA ALA A 8 -2.00 6.88 2.52
C ALA A 8 -0.99 5.73 2.59
N SER A 9 -0.80 5.03 1.49
CA SER A 9 0.11 3.89 1.41
C SER A 9 0.80 3.81 0.06
N THR A 10 2.00 3.25 0.06
CA THR A 10 2.85 3.12 -1.12
C THR A 10 3.58 1.79 -1.05
N VAL A 11 3.63 1.09 -2.17
CA VAL A 11 4.38 -0.14 -2.39
C VAL A 11 5.28 0.10 -3.60
N ALA A 12 6.57 -0.16 -3.49
CA ALA A 12 7.54 0.15 -4.53
C ALA A 12 8.57 -0.97 -4.66
N ALA A 13 9.02 -1.20 -5.90
CA ALA A 13 10.20 -2.00 -6.18
C ALA A 13 11.44 -1.36 -5.54
N LEU A 14 12.44 -2.16 -5.17
CA LEU A 14 13.65 -1.69 -4.47
C LEU A 14 14.47 -0.68 -5.27
N ASP A 15 14.46 -0.82 -6.59
CA ASP A 15 15.11 0.10 -7.53
C ASP A 15 14.20 1.27 -7.95
N GLY A 16 12.95 1.28 -7.50
CA GLY A 16 11.95 2.28 -7.84
C GLY A 16 11.39 2.17 -9.26
N SER A 17 11.63 1.07 -9.99
CA SER A 17 11.10 0.92 -11.36
C SER A 17 9.58 0.81 -11.42
N ASP A 18 8.97 0.36 -10.32
CA ASP A 18 7.52 0.24 -10.20
C ASP A 18 7.04 0.71 -8.82
N VAL A 19 5.90 1.40 -8.81
CA VAL A 19 5.31 2.01 -7.61
C VAL A 19 3.79 2.01 -7.70
N ILE A 20 3.15 1.42 -6.70
CA ILE A 20 1.70 1.40 -6.50
C ILE A 20 1.35 2.26 -5.29
N ARG A 21 0.34 3.12 -5.44
CA ARG A 21 -0.14 4.03 -4.39
C ARG A 21 -1.65 3.90 -4.23
N ALA A 22 -2.10 3.96 -2.99
CA ALA A 22 -3.51 4.03 -2.64
C ALA A 22 -3.69 4.95 -1.43
N SER A 23 -4.88 5.54 -1.32
CA SER A 23 -5.22 6.42 -0.20
C SER A 23 -6.72 6.45 0.03
N GLY A 24 -7.13 6.59 1.28
CA GLY A 24 -8.53 6.69 1.68
C GLY A 24 -8.77 7.76 2.73
N ILE A 25 -9.99 8.30 2.77
CA ILE A 25 -10.46 9.24 3.78
C ILE A 25 -11.68 8.64 4.48
N GLY A 26 -11.71 8.66 5.81
CA GLY A 26 -12.79 8.05 6.60
C GLY A 26 -12.94 8.65 7.99
N SER A 27 -13.69 7.95 8.84
CA SER A 27 -13.81 8.31 10.26
C SER A 27 -12.61 7.78 11.06
N PRO A 28 -12.06 8.55 12.02
CA PRO A 28 -11.05 8.07 12.96
C PRO A 28 -11.49 6.81 13.73
N ASP A 29 -12.79 6.70 14.05
CA ASP A 29 -13.35 5.54 14.77
C ASP A 29 -13.26 4.24 13.96
N ARG A 30 -13.07 4.35 12.65
CA ARG A 30 -12.95 3.25 11.70
C ARG A 30 -11.57 3.18 11.07
N ALA A 31 -10.54 3.75 11.69
CA ALA A 31 -9.18 3.80 11.16
C ALA A 31 -8.63 2.41 10.77
N ARG A 32 -8.93 1.37 11.56
CA ARG A 32 -8.57 -0.02 11.23
C ARG A 32 -9.17 -0.47 9.90
N GLU A 33 -10.46 -0.20 9.70
CA GLU A 33 -11.17 -0.61 8.50
C GLU A 33 -10.74 0.20 7.28
N LEU A 34 -10.46 1.49 7.48
CA LEU A 34 -9.87 2.35 6.45
C LEU A 34 -8.53 1.77 5.98
N GLY A 35 -7.66 1.36 6.90
CA GLY A 35 -6.38 0.73 6.57
C GLY A 35 -6.55 -0.61 5.83
N LEU A 36 -7.51 -1.45 6.25
CA LEU A 36 -7.80 -2.71 5.57
C LEU A 36 -8.36 -2.50 4.16
N SER A 37 -9.22 -1.49 3.97
CA SER A 37 -9.76 -1.14 2.66
C SER A 37 -8.64 -0.68 1.72
N VAL A 38 -7.75 0.20 2.19
CA VAL A 38 -6.62 0.67 1.38
C VAL A 38 -5.64 -0.46 1.08
N ALA A 39 -5.40 -1.37 2.03
CA ALA A 39 -4.56 -2.54 1.80
C ALA A 39 -5.16 -3.50 0.76
N ALA A 40 -6.48 -3.70 0.77
CA ALA A 40 -7.17 -4.48 -0.25
C ALA A 40 -7.04 -3.84 -1.64
N GLU A 41 -7.24 -2.52 -1.74
CA GLU A 41 -7.05 -1.76 -2.98
C GLU A 41 -5.64 -1.92 -3.54
N LEU A 42 -4.60 -1.86 -2.69
CA LEU A 42 -3.22 -2.11 -3.13
C LEU A 42 -3.05 -3.49 -3.75
N PHE A 43 -3.65 -4.53 -3.15
CA PHE A 43 -3.57 -5.89 -3.69
C PHE A 43 -4.31 -6.02 -5.02
N GLU A 44 -5.47 -5.39 -5.16
CA GLU A 44 -6.19 -5.34 -6.44
C GLU A 44 -5.39 -4.62 -7.53
N LEU A 45 -4.60 -3.61 -7.16
CA LEU A 45 -3.70 -2.88 -8.05
C LEU A 45 -2.40 -3.62 -8.39
N GLY A 46 -2.17 -4.82 -7.84
CA GLY A 46 -0.98 -5.63 -8.14
C GLY A 46 0.17 -5.52 -7.14
N ALA A 47 -0.07 -4.96 -5.94
CA ALA A 47 0.98 -4.83 -4.93
C ALA A 47 1.49 -6.19 -4.44
N ARG A 48 0.70 -7.26 -4.59
CA ARG A 48 1.10 -8.60 -4.16
C ARG A 48 2.18 -9.18 -5.06
N GLU A 49 2.06 -8.96 -6.35
CA GLU A 49 3.00 -9.38 -7.38
C GLU A 49 4.33 -8.63 -7.20
N LEU A 50 4.26 -7.30 -7.07
CA LEU A 50 5.43 -6.45 -6.82
C LEU A 50 6.19 -6.85 -5.54
N MET A 51 5.48 -7.18 -4.45
CA MET A 51 6.11 -7.68 -3.22
C MET A 51 6.69 -9.09 -3.37
N SER A 52 6.10 -9.93 -4.22
CA SER A 52 6.61 -11.28 -4.51
C SER A 52 7.90 -11.22 -5.31
N GLU A 53 7.97 -10.35 -6.32
CA GLU A 53 9.18 -10.11 -7.11
C GLU A 53 10.34 -9.64 -6.23
N ALA A 54 10.10 -8.68 -5.32
CA ALA A 54 11.11 -8.21 -4.36
C ALA A 54 11.65 -9.31 -3.43
N ARG A 55 10.85 -10.35 -3.15
CA ARG A 55 11.28 -11.50 -2.34
C ARG A 55 12.08 -12.53 -3.15
N GLN A 56 11.85 -12.59 -4.46
CA GLN A 56 12.46 -13.57 -5.36
C GLN A 56 13.76 -13.07 -6.00
N ASP A 57 14.03 -11.76 -5.96
CA ASP A 57 15.27 -11.16 -6.47
C ASP A 57 16.29 -10.84 -5.35
N PRO A 58 17.15 -11.80 -4.96
CA PRO A 58 18.27 -11.54 -4.06
C PRO A 58 19.44 -10.79 -4.74
N ALA A 59 19.41 -10.59 -6.07
CA ALA A 59 20.54 -10.07 -6.85
C ALA A 59 20.54 -8.55 -7.02
N ARG A 60 19.48 -7.85 -6.61
CA ARG A 60 19.45 -6.37 -6.52
C ARG A 60 19.98 -5.79 -5.21
N GLY A 61 20.40 -6.64 -4.27
CA GLY A 61 21.02 -6.24 -3.00
C GLY A 61 22.55 -6.31 -3.01
N SER A 62 23.20 -5.93 -4.12
CA SER A 62 24.66 -5.85 -4.20
C SER A 62 25.20 -4.49 -3.77
#